data_AF-A0A7W7XD24-F1
#
_entry.id   AF-A0A7W7XD24-F1
#
_cell.length_a   1.000
_cell.length_b   1.000
_cell.length_c   1.000
_cell.angle_alpha   90.00
_cell.angle_beta   90.00
_cell.angle_gamma   90.00
#
_symmetry.space_group_name_H-M   'P 1'
#
loop_
_entity.id
_entity.type
_entity.pdbx_description
1 polymer ?
#
loop_
_entity_poly.entity_id
_entity_poly.type
_entity_poly.pdbx_seq_one_letter_code
_entity_poly.pdbx_strand_id
1 'polypeptide(L)'
;MTATETRQGRETPRAGLWARVGDRLIVGGSTVGDEGRDGEIVGLHHADGTPPFDVRWSDTGRVTLVFPGPDARVQHFPPHDTKAATRS
;
A
#
# COMPACT_ATOMS: atom_id res chain seq x y z
N MET A 1 -32.96 -35.01 -8.72
CA MET A 1 -31.98 -34.74 -7.65
C MET A 1 -30.94 -33.78 -8.23
N THR A 2 -31.05 -32.48 -7.96
CA THR A 2 -30.01 -31.49 -8.28
C THR A 2 -29.96 -30.52 -7.10
N ALA A 3 -29.00 -30.73 -6.20
CA ALA A 3 -28.72 -29.82 -5.11
C ALA A 3 -27.95 -28.62 -5.68
N THR A 4 -28.57 -27.45 -5.65
CA THR A 4 -27.90 -26.17 -5.91
C THR A 4 -27.02 -25.83 -4.72
N GLU A 5 -25.71 -26.02 -4.89
CA GLU A 5 -24.69 -25.55 -3.95
C GLU A 5 -24.66 -24.01 -3.99
N THR A 6 -25.42 -23.38 -3.11
CA THR A 6 -25.29 -21.95 -2.82
C THR A 6 -24.40 -21.80 -1.60
N ARG A 7 -23.10 -21.72 -1.83
CA ARG A 7 -22.15 -21.22 -0.84
C ARG A 7 -21.45 -19.99 -1.41
N GLN A 8 -22.20 -18.89 -1.52
CA GLN A 8 -21.59 -17.58 -1.70
C GLN A 8 -20.90 -17.22 -0.39
N GLY A 9 -19.59 -17.49 -0.37
CA GLY A 9 -18.70 -17.05 0.68
C GLY A 9 -18.81 -15.54 0.86
N ARG A 10 -18.72 -15.11 2.11
CA ARG A 10 -18.73 -13.72 2.54
C ARG A 10 -17.66 -12.93 1.77
N GLU A 11 -18.04 -12.31 0.67
CA GLU A 11 -17.25 -11.29 -0.01
C GLU A 11 -17.33 -10.02 0.83
N THR A 12 -16.47 -9.96 1.85
CA THR A 12 -16.13 -8.71 2.52
C THR A 12 -15.86 -7.68 1.43
N PRO A 13 -16.51 -6.50 1.42
CA PRO A 13 -16.18 -5.48 0.45
C PRO A 13 -14.68 -5.25 0.57
N ARG A 14 -13.94 -5.54 -0.51
CA ARG A 14 -12.51 -5.35 -0.57
C ARG A 14 -12.30 -3.86 -0.36
N ALA A 15 -11.97 -3.48 0.87
CA ALA A 15 -11.62 -2.11 1.20
C ALA A 15 -10.50 -1.73 0.23
N GLY A 16 -10.80 -0.84 -0.72
CA GLY A 16 -9.85 -0.46 -1.76
C GLY A 16 -8.58 0.03 -1.09
N LEU A 17 -7.43 -0.39 -1.61
CA LEU A 17 -6.15 0.14 -1.13
C LEU A 17 -6.11 1.63 -1.43
N TRP A 18 -5.99 2.46 -0.40
CA TRP A 18 -5.84 3.92 -0.55
C TRP A 18 -4.62 4.38 0.23
N ALA A 19 -4.05 5.50 -0.18
CA ALA A 19 -2.85 6.06 0.41
C ALA A 19 -2.80 7.58 0.33
N ARG A 20 -1.88 8.16 1.11
CA ARG A 20 -1.46 9.55 1.08
C ARG A 20 0.06 9.60 0.88
N VAL A 21 0.55 10.74 0.39
CA VAL A 21 1.99 11.00 0.35
C VAL A 21 2.56 10.97 1.77
N GLY A 22 3.68 10.27 1.94
CA GLY A 22 4.33 9.99 3.23
C GLY A 22 3.90 8.68 3.89
N ASP A 23 2.84 8.02 3.39
CA ASP A 23 2.50 6.66 3.84
C ASP A 23 3.55 5.66 3.34
N ARG A 24 3.67 4.49 3.98
CA ARG A 24 4.59 3.43 3.55
C ARG A 24 3.83 2.31 2.87
N LEU A 25 4.21 1.98 1.64
CA LEU A 25 3.77 0.78 0.94
C LEU A 25 4.64 -0.41 1.37
N ILE A 26 4.00 -1.54 1.67
CA ILE A 26 4.64 -2.83 1.89
C ILE A 26 4.07 -3.81 0.86
N VAL A 27 4.95 -4.33 0.00
CA VAL A 27 4.61 -5.32 -1.02
C VAL A 27 5.20 -6.66 -0.56
N GLY A 28 4.34 -7.66 -0.36
CA GLY A 28 4.82 -9.03 -0.13
C GLY A 28 5.67 -9.48 -1.32
N GLY A 29 6.81 -10.14 -1.06
CA GLY A 29 7.62 -10.70 -2.14
C GLY A 29 6.83 -11.74 -2.93
N SER A 30 7.19 -11.96 -4.20
CA SER A 30 6.42 -12.82 -5.12
C SER A 30 6.34 -14.29 -4.68
N THR A 31 7.17 -14.72 -3.72
CA THR A 31 7.22 -16.08 -3.18
C THR A 31 7.26 -16.02 -1.64
N VAL A 32 6.62 -16.99 -0.98
CA VAL A 32 6.73 -17.20 0.47
C VAL A 32 8.21 -17.36 0.85
N GLY A 33 8.72 -16.44 1.69
CA GLY A 33 10.11 -16.44 2.17
C GLY A 33 10.98 -15.32 1.58
N ASP A 34 10.51 -14.61 0.55
CA ASP A 34 11.16 -13.40 0.07
C ASP A 34 10.86 -12.24 1.02
N GLU A 35 11.91 -11.54 1.48
CA GLU A 35 11.79 -10.38 2.37
C GLU A 35 11.05 -9.28 1.61
N GLY A 36 9.72 -9.23 1.78
CA GLY A 36 8.86 -8.29 1.08
C GLY A 36 9.42 -6.87 1.11
N ARG A 37 9.19 -6.15 0.01
CA ARG A 37 9.80 -4.84 -0.21
C ARG A 37 8.92 -3.73 0.35
N ASP A 38 9.55 -2.70 0.90
CA ASP A 38 8.85 -1.53 1.40
C ASP A 38 9.41 -0.21 0.86
N GLY A 39 8.56 0.81 0.82
CA GLY A 39 8.96 2.15 0.42
C GLY A 39 7.93 3.21 0.81
N GLU A 40 8.36 4.47 0.81
CA GLU A 40 7.51 5.61 1.05
C GLU A 40 6.76 5.99 -0.23
N ILE A 41 5.46 6.23 -0.12
CA ILE A 41 4.63 6.77 -1.20
C ILE A 41 4.94 8.27 -1.31
N VAL A 42 5.58 8.65 -2.40
CA VAL A 42 6.01 10.03 -2.67
C VAL A 42 5.11 10.74 -3.68
N GLY A 43 4.21 10.02 -4.35
CA GLY A 43 3.27 10.58 -5.31
C GLY A 43 2.02 9.71 -5.50
N LEU A 44 0.90 10.36 -5.78
CA LEU A 44 -0.38 9.74 -6.10
C LEU A 44 -0.80 10.13 -7.51
N HIS A 45 -1.28 9.18 -8.29
CA HIS A 45 -1.82 9.45 -9.62
C HIS A 45 -3.33 9.74 -9.61
N HIS A 46 -4.04 9.26 -8.59
CA HIS A 46 -5.47 9.49 -8.40
C HIS A 46 -5.74 10.31 -7.15
N ALA A 47 -6.71 11.24 -7.25
CA ALA A 47 -7.05 12.17 -6.18
C ALA A 47 -7.71 11.48 -4.97
N ASP A 48 -8.39 10.36 -5.20
CA ASP A 48 -8.99 9.51 -4.16
C ASP A 48 -7.95 8.60 -3.45
N GLY A 49 -6.68 8.69 -3.85
CA GLY A 49 -5.59 7.96 -3.21
C GLY A 49 -5.51 6.49 -3.59
N THR A 50 -6.25 6.05 -4.62
CA THR A 50 -6.12 4.71 -5.18
C THR A 50 -4.88 4.57 -6.06
N PRO A 51 -4.36 3.34 -6.26
CA PRO A 51 -3.19 3.12 -7.09
C PRO A 51 -3.44 3.48 -8.56
N PRO A 52 -2.40 3.90 -9.30
CA PRO A 52 -0.98 3.64 -8.99
C PRO A 52 -0.30 4.72 -8.13
N PHE A 53 0.84 4.35 -7.54
CA PHE A 53 1.64 5.19 -6.63
C PHE A 53 3.07 5.33 -7.14
N ASP A 54 3.67 6.51 -6.95
CA ASP A 54 5.12 6.66 -6.99
C ASP A 54 5.70 6.28 -5.63
N VAL A 55 6.56 5.26 -5.60
CA VAL A 55 7.14 4.72 -4.37
C VAL A 55 8.65 4.90 -4.37
N ARG A 56 9.18 5.56 -3.35
CA ARG A 56 10.61 5.60 -3.04
C ARG A 56 10.98 4.42 -2.16
N TRP A 57 11.70 3.47 -2.73
CA TRP A 57 12.04 2.22 -2.06
C TRP A 57 13.13 2.38 -1.00
N SER A 58 12.95 1.73 0.15
CA SER A 58 13.86 1.85 1.29
C SER A 58 15.23 1.21 1.03
N ASP A 59 15.31 0.16 0.21
CA ASP A 59 16.56 -0.54 -0.11
C ASP A 59 17.48 0.22 -1.09
N THR A 60 16.91 0.89 -2.09
CA THR A 60 17.67 1.48 -3.21
C THR A 60 17.49 2.98 -3.33
N GLY A 61 16.52 3.57 -2.63
CA GLY A 61 16.15 4.99 -2.76
C GLY A 61 15.56 5.38 -4.11
N ARG A 62 15.36 4.42 -5.03
CA ARG A 62 14.79 4.68 -6.36
C ARG A 62 13.29 4.92 -6.24
N VAL A 63 12.79 5.84 -7.08
CA VAL A 63 11.35 6.06 -7.25
C VAL A 63 10.86 5.25 -8.45
N THR A 64 9.79 4.49 -8.28
CA THR A 64 9.13 3.77 -9.37
C THR A 64 7.61 3.87 -9.25
N LEU A 65 6.93 3.84 -10.39
CA LEU A 65 5.48 3.66 -10.46
C LEU A 65 5.09 2.22 -10.07
N VAL A 66 4.15 2.08 -9.13
CA VAL A 66 3.74 0.78 -8.59
C VAL A 66 2.24 0.56 -8.77
N PHE A 67 1.90 -0.64 -9.27
CA PHE A 67 0.55 -1.20 -9.32
C PHE A 67 0.48 -2.35 -8.30
N PRO A 68 0.08 -2.07 -7.06
CA PRO A 68 0.10 -3.05 -5.98
C PRO A 68 -0.88 -4.20 -6.22
N GLY A 69 -0.42 -5.43 -5.95
CA GLY A 69 -1.25 -6.63 -5.94
C GLY A 69 -2.11 -6.76 -4.68
N PRO A 70 -2.93 -7.81 -4.57
CA PRO A 70 -3.86 -8.00 -3.44
C PRO A 70 -3.19 -8.16 -2.08
N ASP A 71 -1.93 -8.60 -2.04
CA ASP A 71 -1.16 -8.78 -0.79
C ASP A 71 -0.43 -7.51 -0.32
N ALA A 72 -0.54 -6.43 -1.10
CA ALA A 72 0.05 -5.14 -0.73
C ALA A 72 -0.77 -4.48 0.38
N ARG A 73 -0.06 -3.79 1.28
CA ARG A 73 -0.66 -3.04 2.38
C ARG A 73 0.00 -1.68 2.52
N VAL A 74 -0.79 -0.69 2.92
CA VAL A 74 -0.32 0.67 3.21
C VAL A 74 -0.31 0.85 4.72
N GLN A 75 0.82 1.32 5.25
CA GLN A 75 0.91 1.84 6.62
C GLN A 75 0.74 3.35 6.57
N HIS A 76 -0.34 3.83 7.18
CA HIS A 76 -0.59 5.25 7.32
C HIS A 76 0.21 5.83 8.48
N PHE A 77 0.98 6.87 8.21
CA PHE A 77 1.61 7.65 9.28
C PHE A 77 0.78 8.91 9.52
N PRO A 78 0.63 9.36 10.77
CA PRO A 78 0.18 10.72 11.00
C PRO A 78 1.14 11.66 10.25
N PRO A 79 0.64 12.75 9.65
CA PRO A 79 1.52 13.76 9.08
C PRO A 79 2.54 14.11 10.16
N HIS A 80 3.82 13.94 9.88
CA HIS A 80 4.83 14.43 10.79
C HIS A 80 4.61 15.94 10.88
N ASP A 81 4.08 16.42 12.01
CA ASP A 81 4.22 17.81 12.40
C ASP A 81 5.71 18.12 12.30
N THR A 82 6.09 18.89 11.28
CA THR A 82 7.42 19.45 11.16
C THR A 82 7.55 20.54 12.23
N LYS A 83 7.52 20.13 13.50
CA LYS A 83 7.73 20.96 14.68
C LYS A 83 8.62 20.23 15.69
N ALA A 84 9.78 19.78 15.23
CA ALA A 84 10.86 19.32 16.10
C ALA A 84 12.24 19.68 15.54
N ALA A 85 12.39 20.91 15.04
CA ALA A 85 13.70 21.50 14.77
C ALA A 85 13.69 23.02 14.96
N THR A 86 13.18 23.49 16.10
CA THR A 86 13.69 24.72 16.71
C THR A 86 14.45 24.30 17.96
N ARG A 87 15.73 23.98 17.78
CA ARG A 87 16.70 24.10 18.86
C ARG A 87 17.16 25.56 18.85
N SER A 88 16.86 26.30 19.91
CA SER A 88 17.44 27.61 20.23
C SER A 88 17.45 27.76 21.74
#